data_AF-A0A524KG06-F1
#
_entry.id   AF-A0A524KG06-F1
#
_cell.length_a   1.000
_cell.length_b   1.000
_cell.length_c   1.000
_cell.angle_alpha   90.00
_cell.angle_beta   90.00
_cell.angle_gamma   90.00
#
_symmetry.space_group_name_H-M   'P 1'
#
loop_
_entity.id
_entity.type
_entity.pdbx_description
1 polymer ?
#
loop_
_entity_poly.entity_id
_entity_poly.type
_entity_poly.pdbx_seq_one_letter_code
_entity_poly.pdbx_strand_id
1 'polypeptide(L)'
;MPAWIRKGLYAFAGLAALAVAFQVYSIVPAGFAVTPLVPAPETRRLVLLFHGSGGRNEPTLIALEQRLRDLPASGPAPVIVRYVWSPHADSRLRTFPNGQRVGEHLGVELAKLASLESLHLIAHSAGAYVLEPLCESYRVATAGRPGRVARIRMTFLDPIGFKGPFDPGWGARHYGQCADEAEAFINTDDPVPATAEILQHARTIDVTNDPARKLYGDGGHRWPVQYYINSLAAPGSTMERMPDDDGANRGR
;
A
#
# COMPACT_ATOMS: atom_id res chain seq x y z
N MET A 1 29.34 -36.18 -26.74
CA MET A 1 28.96 -34.75 -26.66
C MET A 1 30.23 -33.89 -26.66
N PRO A 2 30.38 -32.90 -27.55
CA PRO A 2 31.54 -32.02 -27.58
C PRO A 2 31.78 -31.28 -26.25
N ALA A 3 33.04 -31.07 -25.88
CA ALA A 3 33.42 -30.44 -24.61
C ALA A 3 32.85 -29.01 -24.44
N TRP A 4 32.69 -28.27 -25.54
CA TRP A 4 32.09 -26.93 -25.53
C TRP A 4 30.59 -26.96 -25.22
N ILE A 5 29.85 -27.98 -25.68
CA ILE A 5 28.43 -28.16 -25.34
C ILE A 5 28.29 -28.44 -23.85
N ARG A 6 29.14 -29.32 -23.28
CA ARG A 6 29.12 -29.62 -21.85
C ARG A 6 29.44 -28.38 -20.99
N LYS A 7 30.44 -27.58 -21.38
CA LYS A 7 30.76 -26.30 -20.71
C LYS A 7 29.58 -25.31 -20.80
N GLY A 8 28.93 -25.22 -21.96
CA GLY A 8 27.73 -24.41 -22.15
C GLY A 8 26.58 -24.85 -21.24
N LEU A 9 26.32 -26.16 -21.14
CA LEU A 9 25.30 -26.71 -20.24
C LEU A 9 25.58 -26.40 -18.77
N TYR A 10 26.83 -26.52 -18.31
CA TYR A 10 27.18 -26.18 -16.93
C TYR A 10 27.06 -24.68 -16.64
N ALA A 11 27.47 -23.82 -17.58
CA ALA A 11 27.31 -22.37 -17.44
C ALA A 11 25.82 -21.99 -17.36
N PHE A 12 25.00 -22.57 -18.24
CA PHE A 12 23.55 -22.37 -18.22
C PHE A 12 22.92 -22.86 -16.90
N ALA A 13 23.27 -24.08 -16.46
CA ALA A 13 22.76 -24.62 -15.20
C ALA A 13 23.18 -23.75 -14.00
N GLY A 14 24.40 -23.22 -13.99
CA GLY A 14 24.89 -22.30 -12.96
C GLY A 14 24.09 -20.99 -12.93
N LEU A 15 23.83 -20.38 -14.10
CA LEU A 15 23.00 -19.17 -14.21
C LEU A 15 21.56 -19.43 -13.77
N ALA A 16 20.98 -20.56 -14.16
CA ALA A 16 19.64 -20.96 -13.74
C ALA A 16 19.56 -21.14 -12.21
N ALA A 17 20.54 -21.80 -11.60
CA ALA A 17 20.60 -21.98 -10.15
C ALA A 17 20.75 -20.64 -9.41
N LEU A 18 21.56 -19.71 -9.93
CA LEU A 18 21.70 -18.36 -9.38
C LEU A 18 20.37 -17.59 -9.45
N ALA A 19 19.66 -17.67 -10.59
CA ALA A 19 18.37 -17.02 -10.77
C ALA A 19 17.31 -17.58 -9.81
N VAL A 20 17.28 -18.90 -9.60
CA VAL A 20 16.40 -19.54 -8.60
C VAL A 20 16.77 -19.09 -7.19
N ALA A 21 18.05 -19.09 -6.83
CA ALA A 21 18.49 -18.64 -5.51
C ALA A 21 18.12 -17.17 -5.24
N PHE A 22 18.27 -16.30 -6.24
CA PHE A 22 17.88 -14.90 -6.16
C PHE A 22 16.36 -14.71 -6.02
N GLN A 23 15.56 -15.50 -6.74
CA GLN A 23 14.10 -15.51 -6.57
C GLN A 23 13.71 -15.95 -5.15
N VAL A 24 14.26 -17.06 -4.66
CA VAL A 24 14.00 -17.57 -3.30
C VAL A 24 14.37 -16.52 -2.25
N TYR A 25 15.55 -15.90 -2.37
CA TYR A 25 15.99 -14.82 -1.49
C TYR A 25 15.00 -13.65 -1.45
N SER A 26 14.38 -13.33 -2.59
CA SER A 26 13.49 -12.17 -2.74
C SER A 26 12.05 -12.43 -2.27
N ILE A 27 11.65 -13.69 -2.09
CA ILE A 27 10.29 -14.08 -1.64
C ILE A 27 10.25 -14.64 -0.22
N VAL A 28 11.39 -14.96 0.38
CA VAL A 28 11.46 -15.42 1.78
C VAL A 28 11.61 -14.20 2.71
N PRO A 29 10.71 -14.01 3.69
CA PRO A 29 10.79 -12.88 4.61
C PRO A 29 12.04 -12.99 5.50
N ALA A 30 12.56 -11.84 5.93
CA ALA A 30 13.57 -11.82 6.98
C ALA A 30 12.94 -12.19 8.35
N GLY A 31 13.78 -12.54 9.34
CA GLY A 31 13.33 -12.65 10.73
C GLY A 31 12.68 -11.34 11.17
N PHE A 32 11.49 -11.41 11.78
CA PHE A 32 10.57 -10.27 11.84
C PHE A 32 10.14 -9.95 13.27
N ALA A 33 10.22 -8.67 13.63
CA ALA A 33 9.53 -8.07 14.77
C ALA A 33 8.64 -6.94 14.26
N VAL A 34 7.32 -7.09 14.45
CA VAL A 34 6.31 -6.07 14.09
C VAL A 34 6.20 -5.11 15.26
N THR A 35 6.24 -3.81 14.98
CA THR A 35 5.88 -2.83 16.00
C THR A 35 4.36 -2.88 16.14
N PRO A 36 3.80 -3.21 17.31
CA PRO A 36 2.35 -3.29 17.46
C PRO A 36 1.68 -1.95 17.15
N LEU A 37 0.48 -1.99 16.58
CA LEU A 37 -0.39 -0.82 16.53
C LEU A 37 -1.01 -0.60 17.91
N VAL A 38 -0.95 0.64 18.41
CA VAL A 38 -1.55 1.01 19.72
C VAL A 38 -2.63 2.09 19.59
N PRO A 39 -3.67 1.92 18.74
CA PRO A 39 -4.84 2.79 18.77
C PRO A 39 -5.70 2.49 19.99
N ALA A 40 -6.44 3.49 20.45
CA ALA A 40 -7.35 3.32 21.58
C ALA A 40 -8.52 2.36 21.20
N PRO A 41 -9.02 1.50 22.11
CA PRO A 41 -10.08 0.53 21.80
C PRO A 41 -11.39 1.13 21.25
N GLU A 42 -11.66 2.40 21.55
CA GLU A 42 -12.79 3.20 21.09
C GLU A 42 -12.58 3.82 19.70
N THR A 43 -11.43 3.59 19.06
CA THR A 43 -11.13 4.11 17.72
C THR A 43 -12.18 3.64 16.71
N ARG A 44 -12.99 4.58 16.20
CA ARG A 44 -14.02 4.33 15.17
C ARG A 44 -13.48 4.51 13.75
N ARG A 45 -12.60 5.49 13.55
CA ARG A 45 -12.03 5.83 12.25
C ARG A 45 -10.51 5.86 12.36
N LEU A 46 -9.84 5.10 11.51
CA LEU A 46 -8.38 4.99 11.50
C LEU A 46 -7.84 5.23 10.09
N VAL A 47 -6.83 6.08 9.98
CA VAL A 47 -6.02 6.24 8.76
C VAL A 47 -4.61 5.76 9.04
N LEU A 48 -4.13 4.80 8.25
CA LEU A 48 -2.77 4.28 8.33
C LEU A 48 -1.97 4.72 7.10
N LEU A 49 -0.82 5.35 7.33
CA LEU A 49 0.11 5.77 6.28
C LEU A 49 1.37 4.91 6.29
N PHE A 50 1.70 4.31 5.15
CA PHE A 50 2.87 3.45 4.98
C PHE A 50 3.89 4.07 4.03
N HIS A 51 5.12 4.21 4.51
CA HIS A 51 6.23 4.73 3.70
C HIS A 51 6.82 3.66 2.78
N GLY A 52 7.53 4.10 1.73
CA GLY A 52 8.31 3.24 0.84
C GLY A 52 9.68 2.83 1.42
N SER A 53 10.51 2.22 0.57
CA SER A 53 11.87 1.82 0.93
C SER A 53 12.75 3.03 1.27
N GLY A 54 13.39 3.05 2.44
CA GLY A 54 14.14 4.22 2.92
C GLY A 54 13.29 5.44 3.28
N GLY A 55 11.95 5.30 3.28
CA GLY A 55 11.00 6.39 3.41
C GLY A 55 10.60 6.77 4.84
N ARG A 56 11.26 6.22 5.88
CA ARG A 56 10.88 6.46 7.30
C ARG A 56 10.69 7.95 7.63
N ASN A 57 11.55 8.81 7.07
CA ASN A 57 11.57 10.25 7.29
C ASN A 57 11.25 11.03 5.99
N GLU A 58 10.45 10.46 5.10
CA GLU A 58 10.07 11.12 3.85
C GLU A 58 9.27 12.41 4.12
N PRO A 59 9.78 13.61 3.75
CA PRO A 59 9.12 14.88 4.08
C PRO A 59 7.71 15.01 3.53
N THR A 60 7.49 14.60 2.27
CA THR A 60 6.17 14.69 1.61
C THR A 60 5.13 13.81 2.31
N LEU A 61 5.51 12.62 2.78
CA LEU A 61 4.60 11.75 3.53
C LEU A 61 4.30 12.29 4.94
N ILE A 62 5.27 12.94 5.58
CA ILE A 62 5.06 13.67 6.85
C ILE A 62 4.10 14.85 6.62
N ALA A 63 4.25 15.58 5.51
CA ALA A 63 3.32 16.65 5.14
C ALA A 63 1.91 16.12 4.88
N LEU A 64 1.77 14.94 4.26
CA LEU A 64 0.48 14.28 4.09
C LEU A 64 -0.15 13.90 5.44
N GLU A 65 0.63 13.37 6.37
CA GLU A 65 0.16 13.07 7.73
C GLU A 65 -0.41 14.34 8.40
N GLN A 66 0.33 15.45 8.36
CA GLN A 66 -0.14 16.72 8.92
C GLN A 66 -1.39 17.23 8.21
N ARG A 67 -1.40 17.19 6.88
CA ARG A 67 -2.56 17.61 6.09
C ARG A 67 -3.82 16.84 6.48
N LEU A 68 -3.72 15.53 6.69
CA LEU A 68 -4.85 14.69 7.12
C LEU A 68 -5.35 15.04 8.53
N ARG A 69 -4.44 15.42 9.44
CA ARG A 69 -4.80 15.89 10.79
C ARG A 69 -5.51 17.24 10.78
N ASP A 70 -5.15 18.10 9.83
CA ASP A 70 -5.70 19.45 9.70
C ASP A 70 -7.03 19.50 8.92
N LEU A 71 -7.49 18.37 8.39
CA LEU A 71 -8.76 18.33 7.66
C LEU A 71 -9.94 18.45 8.62
N PRO A 72 -10.93 19.31 8.33
CA PRO A 72 -12.14 19.39 9.13
C PRO A 72 -12.90 18.06 9.04
N ALA A 73 -13.31 17.53 10.18
CA ALA A 73 -14.14 16.33 10.25
C ALA A 73 -15.59 16.72 10.52
N SER A 74 -16.52 16.20 9.71
CA SER A 74 -17.97 16.31 9.92
C SER A 74 -18.50 15.42 11.05
N GLY A 75 -17.62 14.65 11.70
CA GLY A 75 -17.93 13.72 12.79
C GLY A 75 -16.69 13.44 13.65
N PRO A 76 -16.61 12.29 14.35
CA PRO A 76 -15.42 11.91 15.09
C PRO A 76 -14.18 12.00 14.20
N ALA A 77 -13.17 12.75 14.65
CA ALA A 77 -11.93 12.88 13.93
C ALA A 77 -11.24 11.51 13.80
N PRO A 78 -10.72 11.15 12.63
CA PRO A 78 -9.97 9.91 12.48
C PRO A 78 -8.67 9.95 13.29
N VAL A 79 -8.31 8.80 13.86
CA VAL A 79 -6.96 8.58 14.37
C VAL A 79 -6.04 8.42 13.16
N ILE A 80 -5.03 9.29 13.03
CA ILE A 80 -4.04 9.23 11.95
C ILE A 80 -2.76 8.61 12.50
N VAL A 81 -2.25 7.56 11.86
CA VAL A 81 -0.99 6.89 12.24
C VAL A 81 -0.11 6.71 11.02
N ARG A 82 1.08 7.33 11.04
CA ARG A 82 2.16 6.99 10.11
C ARG A 82 2.94 5.80 10.65
N TYR A 83 2.72 4.63 10.06
CA TYR A 83 3.31 3.39 10.52
C TYR A 83 4.74 3.23 9.99
N VAL A 84 5.70 3.26 10.91
CA VAL A 84 7.12 3.06 10.58
C VAL A 84 7.44 1.58 10.63
N TRP A 85 7.74 1.00 9.47
CA TRP A 85 8.01 -0.43 9.33
C TRP A 85 9.44 -0.73 8.88
N SER A 86 10.31 0.28 8.83
CA SER A 86 11.76 0.08 8.80
C SER A 86 12.23 -0.68 10.07
N PRO A 87 13.19 -1.62 9.96
CA PRO A 87 14.08 -1.80 8.81
C PRO A 87 13.50 -2.65 7.67
N HIS A 88 12.32 -3.23 7.84
CA HIS A 88 11.76 -4.19 6.88
C HIS A 88 11.43 -3.60 5.51
N ALA A 89 11.10 -2.30 5.49
CA ALA A 89 10.94 -1.52 4.26
C ALA A 89 12.26 -1.31 3.48
N ASP A 90 13.39 -1.27 4.18
CA ASP A 90 14.66 -0.76 3.65
C ASP A 90 15.42 -1.82 2.83
N SER A 91 15.05 -3.09 2.97
CA SER A 91 15.59 -4.18 2.16
C SER A 91 14.81 -4.34 0.85
N ARG A 92 15.09 -3.51 -0.17
CA ARG A 92 14.39 -3.49 -1.49
C ARG A 92 14.06 -4.87 -2.08
N LEU A 93 15.00 -5.81 -2.00
CA LEU A 93 14.82 -7.17 -2.54
C LEU A 93 13.82 -8.03 -1.75
N ARG A 94 13.60 -7.70 -0.48
CA ARG A 94 12.69 -8.41 0.44
C ARG A 94 11.52 -7.55 0.89
N THR A 95 11.34 -6.35 0.32
CA THR A 95 10.28 -5.46 0.74
C THR A 95 8.90 -6.06 0.44
N PHE A 96 8.75 -6.84 -0.65
CA PHE A 96 7.54 -7.62 -0.93
C PHE A 96 7.18 -8.58 0.21
N PRO A 97 7.96 -9.66 0.49
CA PRO A 97 7.56 -10.64 1.51
C PRO A 97 7.51 -10.04 2.93
N ASN A 98 8.31 -9.02 3.21
CA ASN A 98 8.23 -8.30 4.48
C ASN A 98 6.93 -7.50 4.61
N GLY A 99 6.52 -6.79 3.55
CA GLY A 99 5.26 -6.04 3.53
C GLY A 99 4.06 -6.96 3.71
N GLN A 100 4.10 -8.15 3.11
CA GLN A 100 3.09 -9.20 3.31
C GLN A 100 2.94 -9.58 4.78
N ARG A 101 4.05 -9.93 5.44
CA ARG A 101 4.06 -10.28 6.87
C ARG A 101 3.60 -9.14 7.78
N VAL A 102 4.01 -7.89 7.48
CA VAL A 102 3.53 -6.71 8.21
C VAL A 102 2.02 -6.60 8.09
N GLY A 103 1.51 -6.62 6.86
CA GLY A 103 0.09 -6.44 6.61
C GLY A 103 -0.75 -7.51 7.31
N GLU A 104 -0.39 -8.78 7.11
CA GLU A 104 -1.03 -9.92 7.77
C GLU A 104 -1.17 -9.69 9.29
N HIS A 105 -0.07 -9.32 9.96
CA HIS A 105 -0.07 -9.08 11.40
C HIS A 105 -0.96 -7.90 11.79
N LEU A 106 -0.81 -6.76 11.10
CA LEU A 106 -1.58 -5.55 11.40
C LEU A 106 -3.08 -5.77 11.20
N GLY A 107 -3.51 -6.49 10.16
CA GLY A 107 -4.93 -6.75 9.95
C GLY A 107 -5.56 -7.60 11.06
N VAL A 108 -4.81 -8.58 11.59
CA VAL A 108 -5.24 -9.37 12.77
C VAL A 108 -5.30 -8.51 14.03
N GLU A 109 -4.34 -7.58 14.22
CA GLU A 109 -4.39 -6.64 15.36
C GLU A 109 -5.59 -5.70 15.26
N LEU A 110 -5.82 -5.10 14.09
CA LEU A 110 -6.94 -4.19 13.85
C LEU A 110 -8.30 -4.86 14.00
N ALA A 111 -8.40 -6.16 13.67
CA ALA A 111 -9.62 -6.93 13.89
C ALA A 111 -10.00 -7.05 15.39
N LYS A 112 -9.12 -6.69 16.33
CA LYS A 112 -9.45 -6.63 17.78
C LYS A 112 -10.21 -5.35 18.15
N LEU A 113 -10.21 -4.33 17.30
CA LEU A 113 -10.92 -3.07 17.52
C LEU A 113 -12.40 -3.21 17.19
N ALA A 114 -13.20 -3.62 18.17
CA ALA A 114 -14.65 -3.82 17.99
C ALA A 114 -15.45 -2.55 17.67
N SER A 115 -14.83 -1.37 17.82
CA SER A 115 -15.41 -0.06 17.52
C SER A 115 -15.05 0.44 16.13
N LEU A 116 -14.13 -0.22 15.41
CA LEU A 116 -13.63 0.26 14.12
C LEU A 116 -14.71 0.14 13.04
N GLU A 117 -15.07 1.29 12.47
CA GLU A 117 -16.11 1.45 11.44
C GLU A 117 -15.51 1.78 10.08
N SER A 118 -14.41 2.54 10.05
CA SER A 118 -13.71 2.86 8.81
C SER A 118 -12.19 2.77 8.96
N LEU A 119 -11.56 2.15 7.98
CA LEU A 119 -10.12 2.01 7.86
C LEU A 119 -9.67 2.57 6.50
N HIS A 120 -8.86 3.62 6.50
CA HIS A 120 -8.25 4.16 5.30
C HIS A 120 -6.75 3.85 5.31
N LEU A 121 -6.34 3.06 4.33
CA LEU A 121 -4.98 2.62 4.13
C LEU A 121 -4.36 3.46 3.03
N ILE A 122 -3.27 4.16 3.32
CA ILE A 122 -2.55 5.00 2.36
C ILE A 122 -1.12 4.51 2.28
N ALA A 123 -0.63 4.23 1.08
CA ALA A 123 0.73 3.73 0.92
C ALA A 123 1.45 4.44 -0.22
N HIS A 124 2.71 4.80 0.02
CA HIS A 124 3.63 5.27 -1.01
C HIS A 124 4.63 4.18 -1.38
N SER A 125 4.87 3.99 -2.68
CA SER A 125 5.94 3.12 -3.18
C SER A 125 5.85 1.70 -2.59
N ALA A 126 6.93 1.21 -1.97
CA ALA A 126 6.99 -0.10 -1.33
C ALA A 126 6.06 -0.31 -0.13
N GLY A 127 5.45 0.75 0.41
CA GLY A 127 4.38 0.62 1.38
C GLY A 127 3.16 -0.11 0.83
N ALA A 128 2.97 -0.12 -0.49
CA ALA A 128 1.81 -0.75 -1.15
C ALA A 128 1.72 -2.25 -0.86
N TYR A 129 2.86 -2.93 -0.67
CA TYR A 129 2.92 -4.35 -0.33
C TYR A 129 2.27 -4.70 1.01
N VAL A 130 1.97 -3.71 1.86
CA VAL A 130 1.32 -3.90 3.15
C VAL A 130 -0.21 -3.91 3.03
N LEU A 131 -0.79 -3.20 2.05
CA LEU A 131 -2.22 -2.88 2.10
C LEU A 131 -3.11 -4.10 1.86
N GLU A 132 -2.88 -4.82 0.76
CA GLU A 132 -3.65 -6.01 0.40
C GLU A 132 -3.67 -7.08 1.50
N PRO A 133 -2.52 -7.60 1.98
CA PRO A 133 -2.45 -8.61 3.04
C PRO A 133 -3.05 -8.13 4.38
N LEU A 134 -2.98 -6.83 4.67
CA LEU A 134 -3.65 -6.23 5.84
C LEU A 134 -5.16 -6.31 5.72
N CYS A 135 -5.69 -5.91 4.56
CA CYS A 135 -7.11 -6.01 4.32
C CYS A 135 -7.58 -7.45 4.38
N GLU A 136 -6.91 -8.36 3.66
CA GLU A 136 -7.30 -9.77 3.61
C GLU A 136 -7.32 -10.39 5.00
N SER A 137 -6.27 -10.20 5.80
CA SER A 137 -6.20 -10.76 7.15
C SER A 137 -7.23 -10.13 8.09
N TYR A 138 -7.53 -8.83 7.94
CA TYR A 138 -8.62 -8.16 8.66
C TYR A 138 -9.98 -8.77 8.30
N ARG A 139 -10.28 -8.95 7.01
CA ARG A 139 -11.54 -9.56 6.54
C ARG A 139 -11.69 -10.99 7.06
N VAL A 140 -10.63 -11.79 7.00
CA VAL A 140 -10.63 -13.16 7.54
C VAL A 140 -10.87 -13.17 9.05
N ALA A 141 -10.17 -12.31 9.81
CA ALA A 141 -10.28 -12.26 11.27
C ALA A 141 -11.63 -11.70 11.78
N THR A 142 -12.39 -11.03 10.89
CA THR A 142 -13.73 -10.49 11.17
C THR A 142 -14.86 -11.31 10.53
N ALA A 143 -14.54 -12.29 9.67
CA ALA A 143 -15.50 -13.19 9.06
C ALA A 143 -16.29 -13.94 10.16
N GLY A 144 -17.61 -13.72 10.21
CA GLY A 144 -18.49 -14.33 11.21
C GLY A 144 -18.81 -13.45 12.42
N ARG A 145 -18.35 -12.19 12.46
CA ARG A 145 -18.80 -11.20 13.46
C ARG A 145 -19.99 -10.39 12.92
N PRO A 146 -21.23 -10.67 13.34
CA PRO A 146 -22.39 -9.94 12.84
C PRO A 146 -22.30 -8.45 13.21
N GLY A 147 -22.43 -7.59 12.20
CA GLY A 147 -22.77 -6.17 12.38
C GLY A 147 -21.62 -5.15 12.44
N ARG A 148 -20.34 -5.53 12.34
CA ARG A 148 -19.22 -4.55 12.44
C ARG A 148 -17.95 -4.98 11.69
N VAL A 149 -18.03 -5.01 10.36
CA VAL A 149 -16.82 -5.07 9.53
C VAL A 149 -16.55 -3.65 9.05
N ALA A 150 -15.38 -3.10 9.35
CA ALA A 150 -15.03 -1.76 8.92
C ALA A 150 -15.06 -1.63 7.40
N ARG A 151 -15.49 -0.47 6.90
CA ARG A 151 -15.30 -0.09 5.51
C ARG A 151 -13.81 0.18 5.27
N ILE A 152 -13.22 -0.43 4.26
CA ILE A 152 -11.81 -0.31 3.92
C ILE A 152 -11.67 0.50 2.63
N ARG A 153 -10.92 1.60 2.72
CA ARG A 153 -10.45 2.37 1.57
C ARG A 153 -8.94 2.20 1.43
N MET A 154 -8.46 2.02 0.21
CA MET A 154 -7.04 2.03 -0.13
C MET A 154 -6.71 3.18 -1.07
N THR A 155 -5.65 3.92 -0.74
CA THR A 155 -5.05 4.92 -1.62
C THR A 155 -3.60 4.54 -1.88
N PHE A 156 -3.30 4.24 -3.14
CA PHE A 156 -1.97 3.93 -3.60
C PHE A 156 -1.32 5.17 -4.21
N LEU A 157 -0.12 5.52 -3.76
CA LEU A 157 0.65 6.66 -4.23
C LEU A 157 1.92 6.09 -4.87
N ASP A 158 1.97 6.07 -6.20
CA ASP A 158 3.06 5.48 -7.01
C ASP A 158 3.47 4.07 -6.51
N PRO A 159 2.52 3.11 -6.44
CA PRO A 159 2.73 1.83 -5.76
C PRO A 159 3.69 0.95 -6.53
N ILE A 160 4.70 0.40 -5.87
CA ILE A 160 5.56 -0.60 -6.49
C ILE A 160 4.84 -1.95 -6.54
N GLY A 161 4.89 -2.62 -7.69
CA GLY A 161 4.02 -3.77 -7.97
C GLY A 161 4.70 -5.12 -8.20
N PHE A 162 6.03 -5.24 -8.24
CA PHE A 162 6.63 -6.53 -8.61
C PHE A 162 6.66 -7.56 -7.47
N LYS A 163 6.57 -8.85 -7.80
CA LYS A 163 6.80 -9.99 -6.89
C LYS A 163 8.03 -10.76 -7.33
N GLY A 164 9.20 -10.23 -6.96
CA GLY A 164 10.49 -10.71 -7.46
C GLY A 164 10.68 -10.46 -8.97
N PRO A 165 11.82 -10.88 -9.53
CA PRO A 165 12.16 -10.65 -10.94
C PRO A 165 11.22 -11.30 -11.97
N PHE A 166 10.47 -12.33 -11.59
CA PHE A 166 9.64 -13.10 -12.53
C PHE A 166 8.16 -12.73 -12.54
N ASP A 167 7.74 -11.75 -11.74
CA ASP A 167 6.35 -11.30 -11.71
C ASP A 167 6.26 -9.77 -11.53
N PRO A 168 6.65 -8.98 -12.55
CA PRO A 168 6.68 -7.52 -12.45
C PRO A 168 5.30 -6.89 -12.25
N GLY A 169 4.25 -7.46 -12.86
CA GLY A 169 2.90 -6.89 -12.81
C GLY A 169 2.01 -7.46 -11.69
N TRP A 170 2.60 -7.99 -10.62
CA TRP A 170 1.81 -8.61 -9.54
C TRP A 170 0.84 -7.60 -8.93
N GLY A 171 1.32 -6.40 -8.56
CA GLY A 171 0.55 -5.34 -7.92
C GLY A 171 -0.59 -4.85 -8.80
N ALA A 172 -0.37 -4.67 -10.10
CA ALA A 172 -1.42 -4.29 -11.04
C ALA A 172 -2.60 -5.28 -11.05
N ARG A 173 -2.34 -6.57 -10.79
CA ARG A 173 -3.37 -7.63 -10.77
C ARG A 173 -4.02 -7.86 -9.40
N HIS A 174 -3.46 -7.34 -8.30
CA HIS A 174 -3.92 -7.69 -6.95
C HIS A 174 -4.28 -6.48 -6.08
N TYR A 175 -3.62 -5.33 -6.26
CA TYR A 175 -3.84 -4.18 -5.39
C TYR A 175 -5.25 -3.62 -5.49
N GLY A 176 -5.90 -3.53 -4.32
CA GLY A 176 -7.25 -2.99 -4.15
C GLY A 176 -8.34 -4.07 -4.14
N GLN A 177 -8.01 -5.34 -4.35
CA GLN A 177 -8.98 -6.42 -4.52
C GLN A 177 -9.87 -6.64 -3.29
N CYS A 178 -9.32 -6.52 -2.08
CA CYS A 178 -10.03 -6.71 -0.82
C CYS A 178 -10.79 -5.45 -0.32
N ALA A 179 -10.46 -4.26 -0.85
CA ALA A 179 -11.00 -2.99 -0.37
C ALA A 179 -12.44 -2.75 -0.86
N ASP A 180 -13.22 -1.97 -0.10
CA ASP A 180 -14.52 -1.48 -0.58
C ASP A 180 -14.34 -0.35 -1.60
N GLU A 181 -13.26 0.41 -1.45
CA GLU A 181 -12.82 1.45 -2.38
C GLU A 181 -11.31 1.41 -2.54
N ALA A 182 -10.83 1.50 -3.77
CA ALA A 182 -9.41 1.69 -4.03
C ALA A 182 -9.18 2.74 -5.12
N GLU A 183 -8.18 3.57 -4.92
CA GLU A 183 -7.68 4.51 -5.93
C GLU A 183 -6.16 4.51 -5.95
N ALA A 184 -5.60 4.83 -7.10
CA ALA A 184 -4.17 4.94 -7.31
C ALA A 184 -3.83 6.26 -7.99
N PHE A 185 -2.78 6.93 -7.54
CA PHE A 185 -2.18 8.08 -8.19
C PHE A 185 -0.80 7.64 -8.67
N ILE A 186 -0.56 7.66 -9.98
CA ILE A 186 0.68 7.12 -10.58
C ILE A 186 1.35 8.15 -11.48
N ASN A 187 2.67 8.03 -11.62
CA ASN A 187 3.36 8.56 -12.79
C ASN A 187 3.65 7.43 -13.79
N THR A 188 3.21 7.58 -15.03
CA THR A 188 3.46 6.63 -16.12
C THR A 188 4.87 6.73 -16.70
N ASP A 189 5.63 7.77 -16.32
CA ASP A 189 7.04 7.98 -16.69
C ASP A 189 8.03 7.71 -15.54
N ASP A 190 7.57 7.14 -14.42
CA ASP A 190 8.46 6.81 -13.30
C ASP A 190 9.47 5.72 -13.71
N PRO A 191 10.79 5.95 -13.55
CA PRO A 191 11.80 4.94 -13.84
C PRO A 191 11.82 3.79 -12.82
N VAL A 192 11.10 3.89 -11.69
CA VAL A 192 11.02 2.78 -10.72
C VAL A 192 10.24 1.60 -11.35
N PRO A 193 10.79 0.37 -11.31
CA PRO A 193 10.10 -0.77 -11.89
C PRO A 193 8.73 -1.03 -11.26
N ALA A 194 7.73 -1.27 -12.10
CA ALA A 194 6.37 -1.65 -11.70
C ALA A 194 5.62 -0.60 -10.85
N THR A 195 5.94 0.69 -10.97
CA THR A 195 5.16 1.80 -10.37
C THR A 195 4.24 2.51 -11.36
N ALA A 196 4.53 2.40 -12.66
CA ALA A 196 3.79 3.03 -13.75
C ALA A 196 2.56 2.24 -14.26
N GLU A 197 2.16 1.17 -13.56
CA GLU A 197 1.11 0.26 -14.04
C GLU A 197 -0.29 0.69 -13.59
N ILE A 198 -1.27 0.55 -14.47
CA ILE A 198 -2.69 0.71 -14.13
C ILE A 198 -3.14 -0.46 -13.25
N LEU A 199 -3.75 -0.18 -12.10
CA LEU A 199 -4.25 -1.21 -11.19
C LEU A 199 -5.65 -1.69 -11.61
N GLN A 200 -5.85 -3.00 -11.69
CA GLN A 200 -7.11 -3.62 -12.15
C GLN A 200 -8.27 -3.46 -11.16
N HIS A 201 -7.95 -3.30 -9.86
CA HIS A 201 -8.94 -3.24 -8.79
C HIS A 201 -8.99 -1.86 -8.10
N ALA A 202 -8.43 -0.82 -8.74
CA ALA A 202 -8.47 0.55 -8.22
C ALA A 202 -8.73 1.56 -9.33
N ARG A 203 -9.41 2.66 -9.00
CA ARG A 203 -9.49 3.83 -9.91
C ARG A 203 -8.10 4.45 -10.02
N THR A 204 -7.47 4.31 -11.18
CA THR A 204 -6.15 4.88 -11.44
C THR A 204 -6.26 6.30 -12.01
N ILE A 205 -5.50 7.22 -11.44
CA ILE A 205 -5.38 8.63 -11.83
C ILE A 205 -3.91 8.84 -12.24
N ASP A 206 -3.70 9.06 -13.54
CA ASP A 206 -2.37 9.42 -14.06
C ASP A 206 -2.10 10.90 -13.80
N VAL A 207 -1.07 11.19 -13.01
CA VAL A 207 -0.67 12.56 -12.63
C VAL A 207 0.61 13.02 -13.32
N THR A 208 1.10 12.27 -14.31
CA THR A 208 2.36 12.49 -15.03
C THR A 208 2.46 13.88 -15.65
N ASN A 209 1.36 14.30 -16.29
CA ASN A 209 1.29 15.53 -17.08
C ASN A 209 0.74 16.72 -16.30
N ASP A 210 0.59 16.61 -14.98
CA ASP A 210 0.14 17.73 -14.16
C ASP A 210 1.14 18.91 -14.27
N PRO A 211 0.70 20.13 -14.62
CA PRO A 211 1.60 21.27 -14.78
C PRO A 211 2.40 21.64 -13.52
N ALA A 212 1.81 21.46 -12.33
CA ALA A 212 2.46 21.77 -11.06
C ALA A 212 3.58 20.78 -10.73
N ARG A 213 3.60 19.58 -11.35
CA ARG A 213 4.71 18.63 -11.24
C ARG A 213 6.04 19.24 -11.65
N LYS A 214 6.05 20.10 -12.67
CA LYS A 214 7.27 20.77 -13.17
C LYS A 214 7.92 21.69 -12.13
N LEU A 215 7.14 22.14 -11.15
CA LEU A 215 7.58 23.01 -10.08
C LEU A 215 7.94 22.21 -8.81
N TYR A 216 7.73 20.89 -8.81
CA TYR A 216 7.99 20.04 -7.66
C TYR A 216 9.42 19.51 -7.65
N GLY A 217 10.21 19.96 -6.67
CA GLY A 217 11.65 19.70 -6.58
C GLY A 217 12.05 18.35 -5.98
N ASP A 218 11.14 17.62 -5.33
CA ASP A 218 11.49 16.43 -4.53
C ASP A 218 11.46 15.10 -5.32
N GLY A 219 11.42 15.19 -6.65
CA GLY A 219 11.53 14.07 -7.59
C GLY A 219 10.19 13.48 -8.02
N GLY A 220 10.16 12.92 -9.23
CA GLY A 220 8.95 12.40 -9.88
C GLY A 220 8.19 11.39 -9.05
N HIS A 221 8.90 10.43 -8.43
CA HIS A 221 8.28 9.36 -7.64
C HIS A 221 7.45 9.87 -6.43
N ARG A 222 7.81 11.04 -5.87
CA ARG A 222 7.06 11.64 -4.75
C ARG A 222 5.92 12.55 -5.21
N TRP A 223 5.82 12.84 -6.50
CA TRP A 223 4.79 13.72 -7.03
C TRP A 223 3.36 13.22 -6.75
N PRO A 224 3.02 11.93 -6.86
CA PRO A 224 1.68 11.45 -6.55
C PRO A 224 1.27 11.69 -5.10
N VAL A 225 2.22 11.65 -4.16
CA VAL A 225 1.99 12.03 -2.77
C VAL A 225 1.62 13.51 -2.67
N GLN A 226 2.39 14.39 -3.32
CA GLN A 226 2.12 15.83 -3.32
C GLN A 226 0.81 16.18 -4.03
N TYR A 227 0.52 15.54 -5.16
CA TYR A 227 -0.75 15.70 -5.88
C TYR A 227 -1.92 15.31 -4.99
N TYR A 228 -1.80 14.20 -4.25
CA TYR A 228 -2.82 13.77 -3.32
C TYR A 228 -3.05 14.80 -2.20
N ILE A 229 -1.98 15.34 -1.59
CA ILE A 229 -2.06 16.45 -0.61
C ILE A 229 -2.86 17.63 -1.20
N ASN A 230 -2.53 18.03 -2.43
CA ASN A 230 -3.20 19.14 -3.10
C ASN A 230 -4.68 18.85 -3.34
N SER A 231 -5.02 17.61 -3.70
CA SER A 231 -6.40 17.19 -3.94
C SER A 231 -7.27 17.24 -2.67
N LEU A 232 -6.67 17.04 -1.48
CA LEU A 232 -7.35 17.19 -0.19
C LEU A 232 -7.65 18.65 0.16
N ALA A 233 -7.07 19.63 -0.54
CA ALA A 233 -7.31 21.06 -0.30
C ALA A 233 -8.43 21.66 -1.16
N ALA A 234 -8.90 20.95 -2.17
CA ALA A 234 -9.98 21.43 -3.02
C ALA A 234 -11.34 21.40 -2.28
N PRO A 235 -12.16 22.47 -2.36
CA PRO A 235 -13.55 22.44 -1.92
C PRO A 235 -14.31 21.28 -2.58
N GLY A 236 -14.98 20.42 -1.79
CA GLY A 236 -15.69 19.23 -2.29
C GLY A 236 -14.81 17.99 -2.55
N SER A 237 -13.59 17.96 -2.02
CA SER A 237 -12.68 16.81 -2.08
C SER A 237 -13.20 15.60 -1.28
N THR A 238 -12.80 14.42 -1.72
CA THR A 238 -13.44 13.11 -1.55
C THR A 238 -13.62 12.59 -0.11
N MET A 239 -13.02 13.19 0.92
CA MET A 239 -13.32 12.80 2.30
C MET A 239 -14.67 13.33 2.80
N GLU A 240 -15.24 14.35 2.16
CA GLU A 240 -16.56 14.90 2.49
C GLU A 240 -17.72 14.05 1.92
N ARG A 241 -17.41 13.10 1.03
CA ARG A 241 -18.38 12.17 0.42
C ARG A 241 -18.22 10.73 0.93
N MET A 242 -18.05 10.54 2.23
CA MET A 242 -18.57 9.32 2.87
C MET A 242 -20.04 9.58 3.15
N PRO A 243 -20.99 9.04 2.38
CA PRO A 243 -22.38 9.07 2.80
C PRO A 243 -22.46 8.22 4.08
N ASP A 244 -23.02 8.79 5.14
CA ASP A 244 -23.72 8.00 6.15
C ASP A 244 -24.88 7.33 5.42
N ASP A 245 -24.65 6.16 4.82
CA ASP A 245 -25.72 5.42 4.16
C ASP A 245 -26.53 4.71 5.26
N ASP A 246 -27.47 5.47 5.83
CA ASP A 246 -28.69 4.97 6.47
C ASP A 246 -29.51 4.20 5.42
N GLY A 247 -29.00 3.04 5.04
CA GLY A 247 -29.48 2.22 3.92
C GLY A 247 -30.03 0.87 4.36
N ALA A 248 -30.70 0.82 5.52
CA ALA A 248 -31.72 -0.17 5.72
C ALA A 248 -32.70 -0.11 4.53
N ASN A 249 -33.13 -1.28 4.07
CA ASN A 249 -34.24 -1.49 3.13
C ASN A 249 -33.90 -1.41 1.63
N ARG A 250 -33.50 -2.55 1.06
CA ARG A 250 -34.02 -2.99 -0.25
C ARG A 250 -34.39 -4.46 -0.17
N GLY A 251 -35.62 -4.73 0.26
CA GLY A 251 -36.32 -5.92 -0.17
C GLY A 251 -36.68 -5.80 -1.65
N ARG A 252 -36.26 -6.78 -2.44
CA ARG A 252 -37.00 -7.49 -3.50
C ARG A 252 -36.10 -8.53 -4.12
#